data_AF-A0A5E9AYX5-F1
#
_entry.id   AF-A0A5E9AYX5-F1
#
_cell.length_a   1.000
_cell.length_b   1.000
_cell.length_c   1.000
_cell.angle_alpha   90.00
_cell.angle_beta   90.00
_cell.angle_gamma   90.00
#
_symmetry.space_group_name_H-M   'P 1'
#
loop_
_entity.id
_entity.type
_entity.pdbx_description
1 polymer ?
#
loop_
_entity_poly.entity_id
_entity_poly.type
_entity_poly.pdbx_seq_one_letter_code
_entity_poly.pdbx_strand_id
1 'polypeptide(L)'
;MSKRIAGPEIERLIQLLAKVPGLGPRSARRAALHLIKKKEQLLEPLAAAMGEAVDKVRICSTCGNVDTSDPCMICTDPRRDAGTLIVVEDVSDLWALERAAAMNVRYHVLGGTLSPLDGIGPDQLNIRSLVDRIAGGEVKEVILAVNATVEGQTTAHYVTDQLSGRTERGATERGFSKYSLAFLLLAIFSLILTTPTHAAPIDDQFQAWLQTDLWPEAKSKGISKKTFDEAFLGVKPNLKLPDLVLPGEKPTTPEKQHQAEFGPPANYFAEKIIRAVTTGGRAQESANSRVLGLIEKRYGVPGEIVLAIWGRETGFGAAKMPYDIVERGLAPVNAMKSSWAGALGQPQFMPTSFLKHAVDFDGDGRPDIWNSTPDVLASIANYLVHYGWVRGRGWGVEVTVPASVSCALEGPDQGKKISDWVAMGIRRADNKAFQASELKAEGLLLMPAGRSGPAFIVTPNFYVIKQYNNSDLYGLFIGHAADRIAKGDATFAGGWGPVGDLHRSDIAALQRALEAKGYDVGSADGLPGFKTRRSIGIWQAKNGKPATCFPDAGLVAQLK
;
A
#
# COMPACT_ATOMS: atom_id res chain seq x y z
N MET A 1 2.33 30.29 -17.89
CA MET A 1 3.70 30.23 -17.34
C MET A 1 3.62 30.40 -15.84
N SER A 2 3.97 29.38 -15.05
CA SER A 2 3.99 29.49 -13.59
C SER A 2 5.06 30.50 -13.17
N LYS A 3 4.71 31.42 -12.27
CA LYS A 3 5.61 32.47 -11.77
C LYS A 3 6.75 31.80 -11.02
N ARG A 4 7.97 31.82 -11.57
CA ARG A 4 9.16 31.25 -10.89
C ARG A 4 9.40 32.00 -9.59
N ILE A 5 9.45 31.27 -8.48
CA ILE A 5 9.57 31.83 -7.11
C ILE A 5 11.04 31.87 -6.69
N ALA A 6 11.90 31.08 -7.32
CA ALA A 6 13.33 31.04 -7.08
C ALA A 6 14.12 30.94 -8.40
N GLY A 7 15.44 31.14 -8.33
CA GLY A 7 16.33 30.90 -9.47
C GLY A 7 16.23 29.44 -9.96
N PRO A 8 16.46 29.19 -11.27
CA PRO A 8 16.27 27.88 -11.88
C PRO A 8 17.11 26.77 -11.23
N GLU A 9 18.26 27.10 -10.67
CA GLU A 9 19.15 26.17 -9.96
C GLU A 9 18.52 25.68 -8.64
N ILE A 10 17.88 26.58 -7.90
CA ILE A 10 17.18 26.26 -6.65
C ILE A 10 15.93 25.42 -6.95
N GLU A 11 15.17 25.78 -7.98
CA GLU A 11 14.01 25.00 -8.40
C GLU A 11 14.42 23.58 -8.83
N ARG A 12 15.52 23.44 -9.58
CA ARG A 12 16.06 22.13 -9.97
C ARG A 12 16.49 21.31 -8.76
N LEU A 13 17.17 21.90 -7.78
CA LEU A 13 17.55 21.21 -6.54
C LEU A 13 16.32 20.70 -5.78
N ILE A 14 15.27 21.53 -5.65
CA ILE A 14 14.01 21.14 -5.00
C ILE A 14 13.34 19.98 -5.74
N GLN A 15 13.28 20.04 -7.07
CA GLN A 15 12.67 18.99 -7.89
C GLN A 15 13.40 17.67 -7.77
N LEU A 16 14.74 17.67 -7.73
CA LEU A 16 15.53 16.46 -7.56
C LEU A 16 15.36 15.87 -6.15
N LEU A 17 15.40 16.71 -5.11
CA LEU A 17 15.15 16.27 -3.73
C LEU A 17 13.73 15.72 -3.53
N ALA A 18 12.74 16.23 -4.27
CA ALA A 18 11.36 15.76 -4.19
C ALA A 18 11.14 14.36 -4.78
N LYS A 19 12.13 13.83 -5.52
CA LYS A 19 12.12 12.46 -6.04
C LYS A 19 12.73 11.45 -5.07
N VAL A 20 13.37 11.92 -4.00
CA VAL A 20 13.94 11.04 -2.98
C VAL A 20 12.79 10.47 -2.13
N PRO A 21 12.71 9.14 -1.93
CA PRO A 21 11.68 8.54 -1.07
C PRO A 21 11.62 9.21 0.31
N GLY A 22 10.42 9.51 0.78
CA GLY A 22 10.19 10.21 2.06
C GLY A 22 10.31 11.75 2.00
N LEU A 23 10.78 12.34 0.90
CA LEU A 23 10.83 13.79 0.71
C LEU A 23 9.75 14.28 -0.25
N GLY A 24 8.52 14.49 0.24
CA GLY A 24 7.49 15.16 -0.54
C GLY A 24 7.85 16.61 -0.93
N PRO A 25 7.14 17.26 -1.87
CA PRO A 25 7.52 18.56 -2.43
C PRO A 25 7.78 19.66 -1.40
N ARG A 26 7.02 19.67 -0.29
CA ARG A 26 7.22 20.62 0.81
C ARG A 26 8.48 20.32 1.63
N SER A 27 8.76 19.04 1.90
CA SER A 27 9.97 18.62 2.61
C SER A 27 11.23 18.85 1.78
N ALA A 28 11.17 18.54 0.48
CA ALA A 28 12.25 18.82 -0.46
C ALA A 28 12.58 20.32 -0.54
N ARG A 29 11.56 21.19 -0.56
CA ARG A 29 11.76 22.64 -0.49
C ARG A 29 12.45 23.08 0.79
N ARG A 30 12.04 22.56 1.95
CA ARG A 30 12.69 22.87 3.23
C ARG A 30 14.14 22.37 3.26
N ALA A 31 14.39 21.16 2.77
CA ALA A 31 15.73 20.59 2.69
C ALA A 31 16.64 21.42 1.79
N ALA A 32 16.19 21.78 0.58
CA ALA A 32 16.95 22.63 -0.34
C ALA A 32 17.34 23.97 0.30
N LEU A 33 16.38 24.64 0.95
CA LEU A 33 16.64 25.91 1.62
C LEU A 33 17.59 25.74 2.83
N HIS A 34 17.51 24.62 3.55
CA HIS A 34 18.44 24.32 4.64
C HIS A 34 19.87 24.11 4.13
N LEU A 35 20.04 23.37 3.03
CA LEU A 35 21.33 23.15 2.38
C LEU A 35 21.94 24.47 1.90
N ILE A 36 21.15 25.32 1.23
CA ILE A 36 21.60 26.64 0.75
C ILE A 36 22.00 27.54 1.93
N LYS A 37 21.23 27.50 3.04
CA LYS A 37 21.56 28.26 4.27
C LYS A 37 22.86 27.77 4.93
N LYS A 38 23.23 26.51 4.75
CA LYS A 38 24.46 25.89 5.29
C LYS A 38 25.40 25.46 4.15
N LYS A 39 25.70 26.39 3.25
CA LYS A 39 26.37 26.07 1.99
C LYS A 39 27.74 25.41 2.21
N GLU A 40 28.64 26.05 2.93
CA GLU A 40 30.02 25.60 3.13
C GLU A 40 30.09 24.42 4.12
N GLN A 41 29.22 24.41 5.14
CA GLN A 41 29.22 23.39 6.18
C GLN A 41 28.53 22.08 5.78
N LEU A 42 27.64 22.12 4.78
CA LEU A 42 26.80 20.97 4.44
C LEU A 42 26.64 20.77 2.93
N LEU A 43 26.24 21.79 2.17
CA LEU A 43 25.96 21.60 0.74
C LEU A 43 27.21 21.25 -0.07
N GLU A 44 28.32 21.96 0.14
CA GLU A 44 29.58 21.70 -0.58
C GLU A 44 30.17 20.32 -0.23
N PRO A 45 30.34 19.94 1.06
CA PRO A 45 30.80 18.59 1.40
C PRO A 45 29.87 17.48 0.92
N LEU A 46 28.54 17.69 1.02
CA LEU A 46 27.56 16.71 0.55
C LEU A 46 27.61 16.55 -0.97
N ALA A 47 27.72 17.65 -1.73
CA ALA A 47 27.83 17.59 -3.18
C ALA A 47 29.12 16.88 -3.62
N ALA A 48 30.25 17.13 -2.94
CA ALA A 48 31.49 16.43 -3.18
C ALA A 48 31.37 14.92 -2.88
N ALA A 49 30.80 14.55 -1.74
CA ALA A 49 30.57 13.16 -1.36
C ALA A 49 29.60 12.45 -2.32
N MET A 50 28.56 13.13 -2.78
CA MET A 50 27.65 12.60 -3.80
C MET A 50 28.35 12.39 -5.14
N GLY A 51 29.22 13.31 -5.56
CA GLY A 51 30.04 13.17 -6.76
C GLY A 51 30.98 11.96 -6.67
N GLU A 52 31.68 11.84 -5.54
CA GLU A 52 32.55 10.68 -5.30
C GLU A 52 31.77 9.35 -5.28
N ALA A 53 30.56 9.35 -4.71
CA ALA A 53 29.70 8.19 -4.73
C ALA A 53 29.28 7.83 -6.17
N VAL A 54 28.87 8.81 -6.98
CA VAL A 54 28.53 8.59 -8.41
C VAL A 54 29.70 7.98 -9.17
N ASP A 55 30.92 8.43 -8.91
CA ASP A 55 32.10 7.98 -9.65
C ASP A 55 32.62 6.60 -9.20
N LYS A 56 32.54 6.31 -7.90
CA LYS A 56 33.20 5.13 -7.30
C LYS A 56 32.25 3.99 -6.96
N VAL A 57 31.01 4.28 -6.57
CA VAL A 57 30.06 3.27 -6.13
C VAL A 57 29.53 2.50 -7.32
N ARG A 58 29.66 1.18 -7.25
CA ARG A 58 29.23 0.25 -8.30
C ARG A 58 28.59 -0.98 -7.69
N ILE A 59 27.83 -1.69 -8.52
CA ILE A 59 27.26 -2.99 -8.16
C ILE A 59 28.33 -4.04 -8.43
N CYS A 60 28.65 -4.84 -7.41
CA CYS A 60 29.61 -5.94 -7.49
C CYS A 60 29.13 -6.98 -8.51
N SER A 61 29.98 -7.30 -9.51
CA SER A 61 29.64 -8.25 -10.56
C SER A 61 29.53 -9.69 -10.05
N THR A 62 30.07 -9.97 -8.86
CA THR A 62 30.03 -11.29 -8.24
C THR A 62 28.80 -11.53 -7.38
N CYS A 63 28.35 -10.52 -6.63
CA CYS A 63 27.31 -10.73 -5.60
C CYS A 63 26.17 -9.73 -5.60
N GLY A 64 26.15 -8.72 -6.48
CA GLY A 64 25.09 -7.71 -6.48
C GLY A 64 25.12 -6.71 -5.33
N ASN A 65 26.08 -6.81 -4.39
CA ASN A 65 26.26 -5.79 -3.34
C ASN A 65 26.72 -4.46 -3.94
N VAL A 66 26.45 -3.36 -3.26
CA VAL A 66 26.94 -2.03 -3.61
C VAL A 66 28.21 -1.73 -2.81
N ASP A 67 29.30 -1.43 -3.51
CA ASP A 67 30.61 -1.12 -2.93
C ASP A 67 31.40 -0.17 -3.86
N THR A 68 32.56 0.29 -3.43
CA THR A 68 33.49 1.11 -4.23
C THR A 68 34.50 0.27 -5.02
N SER A 69 34.59 -1.03 -4.75
CA SER A 69 35.43 -2.00 -5.47
C SER A 69 34.59 -3.13 -6.09
N ASP A 70 35.09 -3.71 -7.17
CA ASP A 70 34.51 -4.89 -7.81
C ASP A 70 35.63 -5.88 -8.20
N PRO A 71 35.64 -7.11 -7.64
CA PRO A 71 34.71 -7.64 -6.64
C PRO A 71 34.74 -6.85 -5.32
N CYS A 72 33.61 -6.82 -4.61
CA CYS A 72 33.45 -6.04 -3.38
C CYS A 72 34.31 -6.58 -2.24
N MET A 73 34.46 -5.80 -1.16
CA MET A 73 35.27 -6.20 -0.01
C MET A 73 34.76 -7.49 0.65
N ILE A 74 33.44 -7.73 0.62
CA ILE A 74 32.84 -8.95 1.16
C ILE A 74 33.21 -10.18 0.33
N CYS A 75 33.30 -10.06 -1.00
CA CYS A 75 33.67 -11.18 -1.86
C CYS A 75 35.17 -11.51 -1.78
N THR A 76 36.01 -10.50 -1.54
CA THR A 76 37.48 -10.64 -1.54
C THR A 76 38.06 -10.93 -0.16
N ASP A 77 37.30 -10.79 0.92
CA ASP A 77 37.78 -11.05 2.28
C ASP A 77 38.09 -12.55 2.50
N PRO A 78 39.37 -12.93 2.69
CA PRO A 78 39.75 -14.33 2.86
C PRO A 78 39.32 -14.91 4.22
N ARG A 79 38.86 -14.07 5.15
CA ARG A 79 38.40 -14.51 6.47
C ARG A 79 36.96 -15.03 6.44
N ARG A 80 36.22 -14.78 5.36
CA ARG A 80 34.82 -15.20 5.21
C ARG A 80 34.75 -16.60 4.66
N ASP A 81 33.84 -17.40 5.22
CA ASP A 81 33.58 -18.73 4.69
C ASP A 81 33.00 -18.63 3.27
N ALA A 82 33.66 -19.32 2.34
CA ALA A 82 33.24 -19.40 0.95
C ALA A 82 32.29 -20.59 0.68
N GLY A 83 32.23 -21.55 1.61
CA GLY A 83 31.38 -22.73 1.54
C GLY A 83 29.91 -22.45 1.84
N THR A 84 29.61 -21.39 2.60
CA THR A 84 28.23 -20.99 2.92
C THR A 84 27.93 -19.62 2.31
N LEU A 85 26.79 -19.49 1.64
CA LEU A 85 26.35 -18.27 0.96
C LEU A 85 24.99 -17.81 1.49
N ILE A 86 24.89 -16.59 2.00
CA ILE A 86 23.61 -15.98 2.36
C ILE A 86 23.05 -15.18 1.19
N VAL A 87 21.84 -15.49 0.77
CA VAL A 87 21.11 -14.78 -0.28
C VAL A 87 20.10 -13.83 0.36
N VAL A 88 20.12 -12.55 -0.02
CA VAL A 88 19.20 -11.51 0.49
C VAL A 88 18.46 -10.82 -0.65
N GLU A 89 17.34 -10.15 -0.33
CA GLU A 89 16.56 -9.37 -1.31
C GLU A 89 17.34 -8.14 -1.74
N ASP A 90 17.72 -7.27 -0.79
CA ASP A 90 18.36 -5.99 -1.04
C ASP A 90 19.64 -5.75 -0.23
N VAL A 91 20.41 -4.73 -0.64
CA VAL A 91 21.65 -4.31 0.03
C VAL A 91 21.41 -3.89 1.49
N SER A 92 20.23 -3.35 1.80
CA SER A 92 19.85 -2.99 3.16
C SER A 92 19.82 -4.19 4.10
N ASP A 93 19.39 -5.34 3.59
CA ASP A 93 19.26 -6.59 4.36
C ASP A 93 20.63 -7.19 4.62
N LEU A 94 21.52 -7.15 3.61
CA LEU A 94 22.93 -7.48 3.78
C LEU A 94 23.53 -6.65 4.92
N TRP A 95 23.37 -5.33 4.88
CA TRP A 95 23.93 -4.45 5.91
C TRP A 95 23.32 -4.70 7.29
N ALA A 96 22.04 -5.09 7.37
CA ALA A 96 21.41 -5.46 8.62
C ALA A 96 22.05 -6.72 9.23
N LEU A 97 22.30 -7.75 8.42
CA LEU A 97 22.93 -8.99 8.85
C LEU A 97 24.41 -8.80 9.24
N GLU A 98 25.14 -7.97 8.48
CA GLU A 98 26.52 -7.59 8.81
C GLU A 98 26.61 -6.84 10.15
N ARG A 99 25.71 -5.87 10.39
CA ARG A 99 25.65 -5.15 11.68
C ARG A 99 25.28 -6.07 12.84
N ALA A 100 24.44 -7.06 12.61
CA ALA A 100 24.06 -8.06 13.61
C ALA A 100 25.18 -9.07 13.88
N ALA A 101 26.25 -9.09 13.07
CA ALA A 101 27.33 -10.07 13.11
C ALA A 101 26.79 -11.51 13.13
N ALA A 102 25.71 -11.77 12.39
CA ALA A 102 24.97 -13.03 12.45
C ALA A 102 25.84 -14.23 12.04
N MET A 103 26.60 -14.09 10.95
CA MET A 103 27.56 -15.08 10.45
C MET A 103 28.67 -14.40 9.65
N ASN A 104 29.90 -14.93 9.69
CA ASN A 104 31.03 -14.41 8.91
C ASN A 104 31.20 -15.15 7.58
N VAL A 105 30.25 -14.94 6.67
CA VAL A 105 30.12 -15.68 5.40
C VAL A 105 30.05 -14.71 4.22
N ARG A 106 30.02 -15.24 2.99
CA ARG A 106 29.78 -14.44 1.77
C ARG A 106 28.28 -14.27 1.52
N TYR A 107 27.94 -13.20 0.79
CA TYR A 107 26.55 -12.84 0.47
C TYR A 107 26.28 -12.84 -1.02
N HIS A 108 25.00 -12.88 -1.37
CA HIS A 108 24.46 -12.61 -2.71
C HIS A 108 23.18 -11.77 -2.60
N VAL A 109 23.11 -10.66 -3.32
CA VAL A 109 21.98 -9.72 -3.32
C VAL A 109 21.18 -9.91 -4.60
N LEU A 110 19.90 -10.27 -4.45
CA LEU A 110 19.01 -10.52 -5.58
C LEU A 110 18.62 -9.23 -6.31
N GLY A 111 18.59 -8.10 -5.61
CA GLY A 111 18.15 -6.80 -6.14
C GLY A 111 16.64 -6.63 -6.12
N GLY A 112 15.97 -7.29 -5.18
CA GLY A 112 14.52 -7.31 -5.00
C GLY A 112 13.92 -8.72 -4.97
N THR A 113 12.59 -8.77 -5.07
CA THR A 113 11.79 -10.00 -5.05
C THR A 113 11.00 -10.17 -6.34
N LEU A 114 10.71 -11.42 -6.70
CA LEU A 114 9.74 -11.74 -7.74
C LEU A 114 8.39 -11.17 -7.35
N SER A 115 7.85 -10.32 -8.23
CA SER A 115 6.51 -9.76 -8.07
C SER A 115 5.79 -9.83 -9.40
N PRO A 116 5.01 -10.89 -9.64
CA PRO A 116 4.14 -10.96 -10.81
C PRO A 116 3.12 -9.80 -10.86
N LEU A 117 2.74 -9.29 -9.69
CA LEU A 117 1.85 -8.13 -9.54
C LEU A 117 2.50 -6.85 -10.07
N ASP A 118 3.79 -6.64 -9.78
CA ASP A 118 4.57 -5.49 -10.24
C ASP A 118 5.30 -5.74 -11.57
N GLY A 119 5.12 -6.92 -12.18
CA GLY A 119 5.79 -7.31 -13.42
C GLY A 119 7.27 -7.62 -13.28
N ILE A 120 7.75 -7.86 -12.05
CA ILE A 120 9.14 -8.20 -11.74
C ILE A 120 9.34 -9.70 -11.94
N GLY A 121 9.96 -10.06 -13.06
CA GLY A 121 10.31 -11.43 -13.42
C GLY A 121 11.75 -11.81 -13.04
N PRO A 122 12.12 -13.10 -13.14
CA PRO A 122 13.45 -13.59 -12.75
C PRO A 122 14.61 -12.94 -13.49
N ASP A 123 14.43 -12.57 -14.76
CA ASP A 123 15.46 -11.93 -15.58
C ASP A 123 15.80 -10.50 -15.14
N GLN A 124 14.97 -9.91 -14.27
CA GLN A 124 15.19 -8.59 -13.68
C GLN A 124 15.89 -8.66 -12.33
N LEU A 125 16.15 -9.87 -11.81
CA LEU A 125 16.84 -10.11 -10.55
C LEU A 125 18.17 -10.82 -10.80
N ASN A 126 19.08 -10.74 -9.85
CA ASN A 126 20.40 -11.38 -9.91
C ASN A 126 20.36 -12.90 -9.68
N ILE A 127 19.23 -13.57 -9.93
CA ILE A 127 19.02 -15.00 -9.72
C ILE A 127 19.91 -15.83 -10.65
N ARG A 128 20.06 -15.43 -11.93
CA ARG A 128 20.92 -16.15 -12.86
C ARG A 128 22.38 -16.16 -12.40
N SER A 129 22.89 -15.00 -11.97
CA SER A 129 24.27 -14.90 -11.45
C SER A 129 24.48 -15.69 -10.17
N LEU A 130 23.45 -15.81 -9.32
CA LEU A 130 23.47 -16.67 -8.14
C LEU A 130 23.65 -18.14 -8.53
N VAL A 131 22.85 -18.61 -9.49
CA VAL A 131 22.92 -20.00 -9.98
C VAL A 131 24.28 -20.29 -10.60
N ASP A 132 24.81 -19.38 -11.43
CA ASP A 132 26.12 -19.52 -12.05
C ASP A 132 27.25 -19.55 -11.00
N ARG A 133 27.14 -18.72 -9.96
CA ARG A 133 28.09 -18.66 -8.85
C ARG A 133 28.12 -19.94 -8.01
N ILE A 134 26.95 -20.52 -7.74
CA ILE A 134 26.83 -21.80 -7.02
C ILE A 134 27.36 -22.95 -7.89
N ALA A 135 27.08 -22.92 -9.20
CA ALA A 135 27.60 -23.91 -10.14
C ALA A 135 29.13 -23.92 -10.25
N GLY A 136 29.81 -22.84 -9.84
CA GLY A 136 31.27 -22.76 -9.72
C GLY A 136 31.89 -23.70 -8.68
N GLY A 137 31.08 -24.34 -7.82
CA GLY A 137 31.51 -25.44 -6.94
C GLY A 137 32.18 -25.05 -5.62
N GLU A 138 32.37 -23.75 -5.37
CA GLU A 138 32.92 -23.25 -4.09
C GLU A 138 31.87 -23.27 -2.97
N VAL A 139 30.58 -23.07 -3.32
CA VAL A 139 29.45 -22.98 -2.39
C VAL A 139 28.85 -24.37 -2.13
N LYS A 140 28.78 -24.76 -0.85
CA LYS A 140 28.24 -26.04 -0.36
C LYS A 140 26.88 -25.88 0.32
N GLU A 141 26.62 -24.72 0.91
CA GLU A 141 25.41 -24.41 1.64
C GLU A 141 24.89 -23.02 1.22
N VAL A 142 23.58 -22.91 1.05
CA VAL A 142 22.90 -21.66 0.68
C VAL A 142 21.82 -21.38 1.71
N ILE A 143 21.86 -20.19 2.30
CA ILE A 143 20.87 -19.69 3.25
C ILE A 143 20.07 -18.59 2.54
N LEU A 144 18.76 -18.80 2.36
CA LEU A 144 17.87 -17.80 1.77
C LEU A 144 17.31 -16.90 2.89
N ALA A 145 17.93 -15.74 3.09
CA ALA A 145 17.52 -14.71 4.04
C ALA A 145 16.66 -13.65 3.33
N VAL A 146 15.52 -14.09 2.78
CA VAL A 146 14.47 -13.25 2.19
C VAL A 146 13.40 -12.93 3.24
N ASN A 147 12.66 -11.84 3.05
CA ASN A 147 11.60 -11.41 3.94
C ASN A 147 10.44 -12.42 3.93
N ALA A 148 9.75 -12.54 5.07
CA ALA A 148 8.57 -13.40 5.23
C ALA A 148 7.31 -12.80 4.57
N THR A 149 7.46 -12.18 3.41
CA THR A 149 6.37 -11.66 2.55
C THR A 149 6.01 -12.69 1.48
N VAL A 150 4.88 -12.52 0.82
CA VAL A 150 4.44 -13.41 -0.27
C VAL A 150 5.46 -13.39 -1.41
N GLU A 151 5.96 -12.21 -1.76
CA GLU A 151 6.97 -11.97 -2.78
C GLU A 151 8.32 -12.58 -2.38
N GLY A 152 8.75 -12.40 -1.13
CA GLY A 152 9.97 -12.99 -0.58
C GLY A 152 9.93 -14.52 -0.62
N GLN A 153 8.83 -15.13 -0.15
CA GLN A 153 8.64 -16.59 -0.17
C GLN A 153 8.57 -17.15 -1.60
N THR A 154 7.88 -16.47 -2.52
CA THR A 154 7.83 -16.85 -3.93
C THR A 154 9.23 -16.83 -4.55
N THR A 155 10.02 -15.80 -4.23
CA THR A 155 11.41 -15.66 -4.67
C THR A 155 12.27 -16.80 -4.11
N ALA A 156 12.13 -17.10 -2.82
CA ALA A 156 12.86 -18.18 -2.16
C ALA A 156 12.58 -19.54 -2.81
N HIS A 157 11.31 -19.85 -3.05
CA HIS A 157 10.88 -21.08 -3.68
C HIS A 157 11.43 -21.18 -5.12
N TYR A 158 11.33 -20.09 -5.89
CA TYR A 158 11.86 -20.07 -7.26
C TYR A 158 13.38 -20.27 -7.30
N VAL A 159 14.13 -19.58 -6.45
CA VAL A 159 15.59 -19.77 -6.33
C VAL A 159 15.90 -21.22 -5.95
N THR A 160 15.14 -21.81 -5.03
CA THR A 160 15.33 -23.20 -4.60
C THR A 160 15.08 -24.18 -5.75
N ASP A 161 14.05 -23.98 -6.56
CA ASP A 161 13.73 -24.80 -7.73
C ASP A 161 14.85 -24.73 -8.81
N GLN A 162 15.35 -23.52 -9.07
CA GLN A 162 16.47 -23.31 -10.00
C GLN A 162 17.77 -24.00 -9.55
N LEU A 163 17.99 -24.12 -8.24
CA LEU A 163 19.13 -24.84 -7.68
C LEU A 163 18.91 -26.36 -7.65
N SER A 164 17.67 -26.81 -7.48
CA SER A 164 17.30 -28.23 -7.41
C SER A 164 17.37 -28.94 -8.77
N GLY A 165 17.10 -28.23 -9.87
CA GLY A 165 17.12 -28.80 -11.22
C GLY A 165 18.51 -29.19 -11.77
N ARG A 166 19.57 -29.16 -10.95
CA ARG A 166 20.96 -29.41 -11.39
C ARG A 166 21.76 -30.39 -10.52
N THR A 167 21.17 -31.06 -9.54
CA THR A 167 21.81 -32.22 -8.87
C THR A 167 21.74 -33.50 -9.73
N GLU A 168 22.18 -33.42 -10.98
CA GLU A 168 22.51 -34.59 -11.80
C GLU A 168 23.74 -34.30 -12.64
N ARG A 169 24.93 -34.48 -12.05
CA ARG A 169 26.12 -35.02 -12.74
C ARG A 169 27.33 -35.19 -11.78
N GLY A 170 27.68 -36.45 -11.54
CA GLY A 170 29.07 -36.91 -11.66
C GLY A 170 29.91 -37.02 -10.39
N ALA A 171 29.59 -37.95 -9.48
CA ALA A 171 30.63 -38.63 -8.70
C ALA A 171 31.11 -39.83 -9.53
N THR A 172 32.29 -39.71 -10.13
CA THR A 172 32.99 -40.80 -10.83
C THR A 172 33.37 -41.91 -9.85
N GLU A 173 32.88 -43.12 -10.12
CA GLU A 173 33.32 -44.34 -9.45
C GLU A 173 34.83 -44.57 -9.67
N ARG A 174 35.60 -44.63 -8.59
CA ARG A 174 36.86 -45.37 -8.53
C ARG A 174 36.72 -46.45 -7.49
N GLY A 175 36.86 -47.70 -7.95
CA GLY A 175 36.54 -48.92 -7.21
C GLY A 175 37.25 -49.04 -5.86
N PHE A 176 36.51 -49.54 -4.87
CA PHE A 176 37.04 -49.89 -3.56
C PHE A 176 36.91 -51.40 -3.28
N SER A 177 38.00 -51.91 -2.71
CA SER A 177 38.34 -53.30 -2.45
C SER A 177 37.41 -54.01 -1.44
N LYS A 178 37.46 -55.35 -1.48
CA LYS A 178 36.49 -56.37 -1.01
C LYS A 178 36.20 -56.45 0.52
N TYR A 179 36.52 -55.45 1.33
CA TYR A 179 36.51 -55.62 2.81
C TYR A 179 35.40 -54.89 3.59
N SER A 180 34.40 -54.28 2.95
CA SER A 180 33.40 -53.46 3.67
C SER A 180 31.97 -54.03 3.75
N LEU A 181 31.75 -55.28 3.29
CA LEU A 181 30.40 -55.86 3.19
C LEU A 181 29.73 -56.17 4.55
N ALA A 182 30.49 -56.21 5.65
CA ALA A 182 29.96 -56.52 6.97
C ALA A 182 29.34 -55.32 7.71
N PHE A 183 29.73 -54.08 7.37
CA PHE A 183 29.17 -52.87 8.00
C PHE A 183 27.88 -52.38 7.31
N LEU A 184 27.68 -52.73 6.04
CA LEU A 184 26.52 -52.27 5.26
C LEU A 184 25.21 -52.94 5.73
N LEU A 185 25.27 -54.18 6.22
CA LEU A 185 24.06 -54.91 6.65
C LEU A 185 23.49 -54.41 7.99
N LEU A 186 24.34 -53.87 8.88
CA LEU A 186 23.87 -53.28 10.14
C LEU A 186 23.24 -51.88 9.93
N ALA A 187 23.76 -51.09 8.99
CA ALA A 187 23.20 -49.77 8.68
C ALA A 187 21.87 -49.84 7.91
N ILE A 188 21.67 -50.88 7.08
CA ILE A 188 20.43 -51.08 6.33
C ILE A 188 19.27 -51.48 7.27
N PHE A 189 19.52 -52.16 8.38
CA PHE A 189 18.45 -52.51 9.33
C PHE A 189 17.95 -51.30 10.14
N SER A 190 18.79 -50.27 10.35
CA SER A 190 18.37 -49.00 10.98
C SER A 190 17.64 -48.04 10.03
N LEU A 191 17.76 -48.22 8.71
CA LEU A 191 17.08 -47.39 7.71
C LEU A 191 15.66 -47.86 7.35
N ILE A 192 15.25 -49.07 7.78
CA ILE A 192 13.91 -49.61 7.51
C ILE A 192 12.89 -49.14 8.59
N LEU A 193 13.32 -48.37 9.58
CA LEU A 193 12.46 -47.79 10.64
C LEU A 193 12.17 -46.29 10.47
N THR A 194 12.64 -45.63 9.42
CA THR A 194 12.21 -44.26 9.12
C THR A 194 10.87 -44.29 8.39
N THR A 195 9.80 -44.07 9.13
CA THR A 195 8.49 -43.78 8.55
C THR A 195 8.60 -42.55 7.65
N PRO A 196 7.87 -42.49 6.53
CA PRO A 196 7.86 -41.30 5.67
C PRO A 196 7.39 -40.10 6.49
N THR A 197 8.23 -39.08 6.62
CA THR A 197 7.90 -37.79 7.23
C THR A 197 6.78 -37.16 6.41
N HIS A 198 5.54 -37.40 6.80
CA HIS A 198 4.42 -36.65 6.28
C HIS A 198 4.63 -35.19 6.70
N ALA A 199 4.42 -34.23 5.80
CA ALA A 199 4.36 -32.83 6.18
C ALA A 199 3.44 -32.70 7.40
N ALA A 200 3.94 -32.10 8.47
CA ALA A 200 3.16 -31.94 9.69
C ALA A 200 1.82 -31.29 9.33
N PRO A 201 0.69 -31.73 9.91
CA PRO A 201 -0.60 -31.08 9.73
C PRO A 201 -0.48 -29.56 9.84
N ILE A 202 -1.23 -28.80 9.03
CA ILE A 202 -1.15 -27.33 9.01
C ILE A 202 -1.33 -26.72 10.41
N ASP A 203 -2.16 -27.34 11.25
CA ASP A 203 -2.33 -26.97 12.66
C ASP A 203 -1.01 -27.06 13.44
N ASP A 204 -0.20 -28.11 13.23
CA ASP A 204 1.09 -28.31 13.91
C ASP A 204 2.14 -27.32 13.40
N GLN A 205 2.16 -27.02 12.10
CA GLN A 205 3.04 -26.00 11.52
C GLN A 205 2.71 -24.61 12.08
N PHE A 206 1.42 -24.30 12.21
CA PHE A 206 0.97 -23.05 12.82
C PHE A 206 1.37 -22.95 14.29
N GLN A 207 1.20 -24.01 15.08
CA GLN A 207 1.64 -24.03 16.48
C GLN A 207 3.15 -23.89 16.62
N ALA A 208 3.93 -24.52 15.73
CA ALA A 208 5.37 -24.34 15.69
C ALA A 208 5.73 -22.86 15.45
N TRP A 209 5.18 -22.27 14.37
CA TRP A 209 5.38 -20.86 14.02
C TRP A 209 5.04 -19.89 15.17
N LEU A 210 3.94 -20.14 15.91
CA LEU A 210 3.59 -19.34 17.08
C LEU A 210 4.71 -19.32 18.13
N GLN A 211 5.37 -20.46 18.37
CA GLN A 211 6.41 -20.56 19.39
C GLN A 211 7.79 -20.16 18.89
N THR A 212 8.12 -20.46 17.64
CA THR A 212 9.48 -20.29 17.08
C THR A 212 9.70 -18.92 16.47
N ASP A 213 8.67 -18.33 15.87
CA ASP A 213 8.79 -17.09 15.10
C ASP A 213 8.05 -15.95 15.80
N LEU A 214 6.74 -16.13 16.03
CA LEU A 214 5.90 -15.05 16.52
C LEU A 214 6.17 -14.70 17.98
N TRP A 215 6.35 -15.69 18.85
CA TRP A 215 6.60 -15.44 20.28
C TRP A 215 7.88 -14.64 20.55
N PRO A 216 9.06 -14.98 19.97
CA PRO A 216 10.27 -14.15 20.13
C PRO A 216 10.07 -12.71 19.67
N GLU A 217 9.36 -12.49 18.55
CA GLU A 217 9.05 -11.15 18.06
C GLU A 217 8.13 -10.40 19.04
N ALA A 218 7.03 -11.03 19.47
CA ALA A 218 6.09 -10.46 20.43
C ALA A 218 6.79 -10.09 21.76
N LYS A 219 7.66 -10.97 22.26
CA LYS A 219 8.49 -10.72 23.44
C LYS A 219 9.42 -9.53 23.24
N SER A 220 10.08 -9.40 22.08
CA SER A 220 10.95 -8.26 21.76
C SER A 220 10.19 -6.93 21.75
N LYS A 221 8.90 -6.98 21.39
CA LYS A 221 7.96 -5.85 21.43
C LYS A 221 7.30 -5.67 22.81
N GLY A 222 7.78 -6.36 23.85
CA GLY A 222 7.34 -6.20 25.23
C GLY A 222 6.01 -6.88 25.60
N ILE A 223 5.53 -7.83 24.79
CA ILE A 223 4.32 -8.61 25.10
C ILE A 223 4.65 -9.68 26.14
N SER A 224 3.85 -9.79 27.20
CA SER A 224 4.03 -10.81 28.24
C SER A 224 3.66 -12.20 27.74
N LYS A 225 4.32 -13.25 28.26
CA LYS A 225 4.00 -14.64 27.90
C LYS A 225 2.55 -14.99 28.23
N LYS A 226 2.05 -14.53 29.39
CA LYS A 226 0.64 -14.67 29.77
C LYS A 226 -0.30 -14.10 28.71
N THR A 227 -0.09 -12.86 28.28
CA THR A 227 -0.91 -12.21 27.24
C THR A 227 -0.84 -12.98 25.93
N PHE A 228 0.35 -13.44 25.52
CA PHE A 228 0.54 -14.22 24.31
C PHE A 228 -0.18 -15.58 24.37
N ASP A 229 -0.09 -16.28 25.50
CA ASP A 229 -0.71 -17.60 25.64
C ASP A 229 -2.24 -17.48 25.72
N GLU A 230 -2.77 -16.49 26.44
CA GLU A 230 -4.22 -16.19 26.48
C GLU A 230 -4.76 -15.81 25.10
N ALA A 231 -3.96 -15.08 24.31
CA ALA A 231 -4.28 -14.63 22.97
C ALA A 231 -4.42 -15.75 21.94
N PHE A 232 -3.52 -16.74 22.02
CA PHE A 232 -3.45 -17.84 21.07
C PHE A 232 -4.09 -19.13 21.59
N LEU A 233 -4.70 -19.10 22.78
CA LEU A 233 -5.38 -20.25 23.36
C LEU A 233 -6.52 -20.72 22.47
N GLY A 234 -6.36 -21.89 21.85
CA GLY A 234 -7.37 -22.50 20.97
C GLY A 234 -7.48 -21.86 19.59
N VAL A 235 -6.58 -20.93 19.22
CA VAL A 235 -6.55 -20.33 17.87
C VAL A 235 -6.04 -21.35 16.86
N LYS A 236 -6.71 -21.40 15.71
CA LYS A 236 -6.35 -22.26 14.57
C LYS A 236 -6.33 -21.45 13.26
N PRO A 237 -5.54 -21.88 12.25
CA PRO A 237 -5.58 -21.28 10.92
C PRO A 237 -6.99 -21.35 10.31
N ASN A 238 -7.48 -20.22 9.80
CA ASN A 238 -8.70 -20.21 9.01
C ASN A 238 -8.37 -20.44 7.54
N LEU A 239 -8.52 -21.69 7.08
CA LEU A 239 -8.21 -22.08 5.70
C LEU A 239 -9.29 -21.70 4.67
N LYS A 240 -10.34 -21.00 5.11
CA LYS A 240 -11.48 -20.59 4.26
C LYS A 240 -11.46 -19.10 3.94
N LEU A 241 -10.34 -18.42 4.19
CA LEU A 241 -10.20 -17.01 3.87
C LEU A 241 -10.17 -16.83 2.34
N PRO A 242 -10.86 -15.81 1.79
CA PRO A 242 -10.78 -15.50 0.38
C PRO A 242 -9.33 -15.17 0.00
N ASP A 243 -8.93 -15.58 -1.20
CA ASP A 243 -7.59 -15.37 -1.77
C ASP A 243 -6.42 -15.99 -0.96
N LEU A 244 -6.73 -16.88 0.00
CA LEU A 244 -5.72 -17.64 0.72
C LEU A 244 -5.06 -18.66 -0.22
N VAL A 245 -3.75 -18.56 -0.38
CA VAL A 245 -2.94 -19.55 -1.10
C VAL A 245 -2.40 -20.53 -0.07
N LEU A 246 -2.84 -21.80 -0.13
CA LEU A 246 -2.33 -22.82 0.77
C LEU A 246 -0.89 -23.22 0.38
N PRO A 247 -0.07 -23.71 1.33
CA PRO A 247 1.25 -24.26 1.02
C PRO A 247 1.16 -25.31 -0.09
N GLY A 248 1.84 -25.07 -1.22
CA GLY A 248 1.85 -25.95 -2.39
C GLY A 248 0.80 -25.62 -3.47
N GLU A 249 -0.09 -24.65 -3.26
CA GLU A 249 -1.05 -24.19 -4.26
C GLU A 249 -0.50 -23.01 -5.09
N LYS A 250 -0.93 -22.92 -6.35
CA LYS A 250 -0.56 -21.80 -7.24
C LYS A 250 -1.56 -20.65 -7.03
N PRO A 251 -1.11 -19.39 -6.90
CA PRO A 251 -2.01 -18.25 -6.87
C PRO A 251 -2.86 -18.21 -8.14
N THR A 252 -4.18 -18.15 -7.98
CA THR A 252 -5.09 -17.91 -9.10
C THR A 252 -5.51 -16.45 -9.05
N THR A 253 -5.24 -15.69 -10.13
CA THR A 253 -5.81 -14.35 -10.28
C THR A 253 -7.23 -14.53 -10.81
N PRO A 254 -8.28 -14.06 -10.10
CA PRO A 254 -9.64 -14.17 -10.63
C PRO A 254 -9.74 -13.41 -11.95
N GLU A 255 -10.11 -14.09 -13.04
CA GLU A 255 -10.36 -13.43 -14.34
C GLU A 255 -11.53 -12.44 -14.27
N LYS A 256 -12.47 -12.65 -13.33
CA LYS A 256 -13.62 -11.80 -13.06
C LYS A 256 -13.57 -11.32 -11.60
N GLN A 257 -13.26 -10.04 -11.40
CA GLN A 257 -13.28 -9.39 -10.10
C GLN A 257 -14.61 -8.64 -9.92
N HIS A 258 -15.32 -8.90 -8.81
CA HIS A 258 -16.67 -8.40 -8.57
C HIS A 258 -16.74 -7.18 -7.63
N GLN A 259 -15.61 -6.60 -7.21
CA GLN A 259 -15.64 -5.45 -6.30
C GLN A 259 -16.20 -4.21 -7.01
N ALA A 260 -17.03 -3.44 -6.30
CA ALA A 260 -17.79 -2.32 -6.86
C ALA A 260 -16.89 -1.21 -7.40
N GLU A 261 -15.67 -1.09 -6.87
CA GLU A 261 -14.62 -0.17 -7.28
C GLU A 261 -14.09 -0.43 -8.70
N PHE A 262 -14.31 -1.63 -9.25
CA PHE A 262 -13.95 -2.01 -10.62
C PHE A 262 -15.12 -1.92 -11.61
N GLY A 263 -16.33 -1.66 -11.12
CA GLY A 263 -17.51 -1.43 -11.96
C GLY A 263 -17.67 0.04 -12.36
N PRO A 264 -18.69 0.35 -13.17
CA PRO A 264 -19.07 1.74 -13.47
C PRO A 264 -19.24 2.55 -12.16
N PRO A 265 -18.64 3.76 -12.05
CA PRO A 265 -18.75 4.60 -10.85
C PRO A 265 -20.18 4.81 -10.36
N ALA A 266 -21.15 4.86 -11.27
CA ALA A 266 -22.57 4.98 -10.96
C ALA A 266 -23.09 3.93 -9.97
N ASN A 267 -22.60 2.68 -10.07
CA ASN A 267 -23.04 1.58 -9.21
C ASN A 267 -22.67 1.81 -7.74
N TYR A 268 -21.56 2.51 -7.48
CA TYR A 268 -21.11 2.86 -6.14
C TYR A 268 -22.08 3.83 -5.44
N PHE A 269 -22.84 4.61 -6.22
CA PHE A 269 -23.81 5.61 -5.75
C PHE A 269 -25.26 5.16 -5.95
N ALA A 270 -25.51 3.86 -6.15
CA ALA A 270 -26.86 3.35 -6.29
C ALA A 270 -27.75 3.82 -5.10
N GLU A 271 -28.93 4.35 -5.40
CA GLU A 271 -29.79 5.01 -4.41
C GLU A 271 -30.08 4.13 -3.19
N LYS A 272 -30.25 2.82 -3.37
CA LYS A 272 -30.45 1.87 -2.27
C LYS A 272 -29.29 1.91 -1.25
N ILE A 273 -28.05 2.02 -1.73
CA ILE A 273 -26.84 2.00 -0.90
C ILE A 273 -26.70 3.32 -0.15
N ILE A 274 -26.77 4.45 -0.87
CA ILE A 274 -26.64 5.78 -0.25
C ILE A 274 -27.79 6.02 0.74
N ARG A 275 -29.04 5.69 0.38
CA ARG A 275 -30.20 5.93 1.26
C ARG A 275 -30.10 5.18 2.57
N ALA A 276 -29.57 3.96 2.57
CA ALA A 276 -29.34 3.20 3.80
C ALA A 276 -28.42 3.96 4.77
N VAL A 277 -27.30 4.51 4.27
CA VAL A 277 -26.37 5.32 5.06
C VAL A 277 -27.02 6.64 5.49
N THR A 278 -27.68 7.37 4.59
CA THR A 278 -28.24 8.69 4.94
C THR A 278 -29.40 8.61 5.93
N THR A 279 -30.21 7.54 5.84
CA THR A 279 -31.38 7.35 6.73
C THR A 279 -30.92 6.94 8.12
N GLY A 280 -30.01 5.96 8.21
CA GLY A 280 -29.39 5.60 9.48
C GLY A 280 -28.59 6.76 10.06
N GLY A 281 -27.90 7.53 9.22
CA GLY A 281 -27.12 8.70 9.62
C GLY A 281 -27.98 9.76 10.32
N ARG A 282 -29.14 10.14 9.75
CA ARG A 282 -30.06 11.08 10.40
C ARG A 282 -30.63 10.54 11.72
N ALA A 283 -30.90 9.23 11.79
CA ALA A 283 -31.35 8.60 13.04
C ALA A 283 -30.25 8.66 14.12
N GLN A 284 -28.99 8.36 13.75
CA GLN A 284 -27.84 8.43 14.65
C GLN A 284 -27.48 9.86 15.04
N GLU A 285 -27.65 10.83 14.14
CA GLU A 285 -27.48 12.25 14.43
C GLU A 285 -28.45 12.70 15.51
N SER A 286 -29.74 12.35 15.37
CA SER A 286 -30.75 12.66 16.38
C SER A 286 -30.44 11.98 17.72
N ALA A 287 -30.03 10.72 17.71
CA ALA A 287 -29.74 9.95 18.92
C ALA A 287 -28.48 10.43 19.66
N ASN A 288 -27.47 10.90 18.93
CA ASN A 288 -26.15 11.24 19.47
C ASN A 288 -25.80 12.73 19.37
N SER A 289 -26.78 13.61 19.15
CA SER A 289 -26.61 15.05 18.90
C SER A 289 -25.67 15.74 19.90
N ARG A 290 -25.82 15.45 21.20
CA ARG A 290 -24.95 16.01 22.24
C ARG A 290 -23.49 15.57 22.08
N VAL A 291 -23.25 14.29 21.85
CA VAL A 291 -21.91 13.71 21.70
C VAL A 291 -21.26 14.24 20.42
N LEU A 292 -21.98 14.24 19.30
CA LEU A 292 -21.53 14.80 18.03
C LEU A 292 -21.17 16.28 18.16
N GLY A 293 -21.98 17.09 18.85
CA GLY A 293 -21.67 18.50 19.11
C GLY A 293 -20.40 18.71 19.93
N LEU A 294 -20.12 17.83 20.90
CA LEU A 294 -18.87 17.86 21.67
C LEU A 294 -17.66 17.47 20.81
N ILE A 295 -17.82 16.43 19.98
CA ILE A 295 -16.79 15.95 19.04
C ILE A 295 -16.49 17.04 18.01
N GLU A 296 -17.49 17.61 17.36
CA GLU A 296 -17.30 18.68 16.38
C GLU A 296 -16.65 19.90 17.01
N LYS A 297 -17.05 20.27 18.24
CA LYS A 297 -16.40 21.36 18.97
C LYS A 297 -14.92 21.07 19.21
N ARG A 298 -14.58 19.85 19.65
CA ARG A 298 -13.21 19.42 19.98
C ARG A 298 -12.32 19.26 18.75
N TYR A 299 -12.80 18.56 17.73
CA TYR A 299 -12.02 18.13 16.57
C TYR A 299 -12.22 19.01 15.33
N GLY A 300 -13.32 19.75 15.23
CA GLY A 300 -13.65 20.56 14.06
C GLY A 300 -14.08 19.74 12.84
N VAL A 301 -14.34 18.45 13.03
CA VAL A 301 -14.90 17.52 12.03
C VAL A 301 -16.41 17.54 12.16
N PRO A 302 -17.17 17.84 11.09
CA PRO A 302 -18.63 17.82 11.13
C PRO A 302 -19.18 16.43 11.44
N GLY A 303 -20.22 16.35 12.27
CA GLY A 303 -20.79 15.09 12.73
C GLY A 303 -21.29 14.19 11.59
N GLU A 304 -21.86 14.77 10.55
CA GLU A 304 -22.35 14.12 9.35
C GLU A 304 -21.24 13.40 8.56
N ILE A 305 -19.99 13.89 8.59
CA ILE A 305 -18.83 13.21 7.97
C ILE A 305 -18.48 11.97 8.78
N VAL A 306 -18.47 12.09 10.11
CA VAL A 306 -18.23 10.97 11.03
C VAL A 306 -19.30 9.89 10.86
N LEU A 307 -20.58 10.30 10.79
CA LEU A 307 -21.71 9.40 10.59
C LEU A 307 -21.69 8.72 9.21
N ALA A 308 -21.31 9.44 8.15
CA ALA A 308 -21.18 8.86 6.82
C ALA A 308 -20.09 7.78 6.79
N ILE A 309 -18.96 7.98 7.46
CA ILE A 309 -17.90 6.96 7.60
C ILE A 309 -18.44 5.78 8.40
N TRP A 310 -18.98 6.00 9.59
CA TRP A 310 -19.50 4.93 10.44
C TRP A 310 -20.58 4.08 9.75
N GLY A 311 -21.49 4.74 9.02
CA GLY A 311 -22.52 4.09 8.23
C GLY A 311 -21.96 3.30 7.05
N ARG A 312 -20.92 3.81 6.38
CA ARG A 312 -20.29 3.11 5.25
C ARG A 312 -19.45 1.91 5.69
N GLU A 313 -18.72 2.03 6.80
CA GLU A 313 -17.82 0.98 7.29
C GLU A 313 -18.60 -0.22 7.83
N THR A 314 -19.59 0.01 8.68
CA THR A 314 -20.27 -1.09 9.41
C THR A 314 -21.78 -0.96 9.48
N GLY A 315 -22.39 -0.02 8.77
CA GLY A 315 -23.83 0.21 8.88
C GLY A 315 -24.23 0.61 10.29
N PHE A 316 -23.43 1.47 10.93
CA PHE A 316 -23.63 1.89 12.32
C PHE A 316 -23.50 0.74 13.33
N GLY A 317 -22.54 -0.16 13.10
CA GLY A 317 -22.30 -1.34 13.95
C GLY A 317 -23.17 -2.56 13.65
N ALA A 318 -24.05 -2.51 12.64
CA ALA A 318 -24.90 -3.64 12.26
C ALA A 318 -24.15 -4.78 11.54
N ALA A 319 -22.99 -4.48 10.95
CA ALA A 319 -22.16 -5.47 10.27
C ALA A 319 -21.62 -6.51 11.27
N LYS A 320 -21.74 -7.79 10.93
CA LYS A 320 -21.17 -8.88 11.74
C LYS A 320 -19.67 -8.93 11.55
N MET A 321 -18.91 -8.85 12.64
CA MET A 321 -17.47 -9.06 12.69
C MET A 321 -17.20 -10.38 13.43
N PRO A 322 -17.00 -11.50 12.71
CA PRO A 322 -16.96 -12.81 13.35
C PRO A 322 -15.56 -13.18 13.87
N TYR A 323 -14.51 -12.43 13.52
CA TYR A 323 -13.13 -12.79 13.82
C TYR A 323 -12.65 -12.11 15.10
N ASP A 324 -11.93 -12.86 15.94
CA ASP A 324 -11.31 -12.34 17.16
C ASP A 324 -9.91 -11.77 16.86
N ILE A 325 -9.54 -10.69 17.55
CA ILE A 325 -8.16 -10.19 17.57
C ILE A 325 -7.65 -10.06 19.01
N VAL A 326 -6.33 -9.99 19.12
CA VAL A 326 -5.62 -9.84 20.38
C VAL A 326 -4.97 -8.47 20.43
N GLU A 327 -5.17 -7.77 21.54
CA GLU A 327 -4.36 -6.60 21.89
C GLU A 327 -4.01 -6.58 23.38
N ARG A 328 -3.03 -5.76 23.74
CA ARG A 328 -2.46 -5.58 25.08
C ARG A 328 -3.49 -5.20 26.15
N GLY A 329 -4.25 -6.16 26.67
CA GLY A 329 -4.99 -6.03 27.93
C GLY A 329 -6.02 -4.89 28.01
N LEU A 330 -6.40 -4.28 26.87
CA LEU A 330 -7.40 -3.20 26.79
C LEU A 330 -8.83 -3.75 26.80
N ALA A 331 -9.02 -4.97 26.32
CA ALA A 331 -10.26 -5.72 26.37
C ALA A 331 -9.97 -7.24 26.46
N PRO A 332 -10.92 -8.06 26.93
CA PRO A 332 -10.82 -9.52 26.80
C PRO A 332 -10.64 -9.92 25.32
N VAL A 333 -9.77 -10.91 25.05
CA VAL A 333 -9.44 -11.36 23.68
C VAL A 333 -10.68 -11.71 22.84
N ASN A 334 -11.73 -12.24 23.49
CA ASN A 334 -12.99 -12.62 22.84
C ASN A 334 -13.96 -11.45 22.58
N ALA A 335 -13.66 -10.25 23.09
CA ALA A 335 -14.48 -9.05 22.93
C ALA A 335 -14.03 -8.20 21.72
N MET A 336 -12.78 -8.35 21.27
CA MET A 336 -12.24 -7.58 20.17
C MET A 336 -12.52 -8.26 18.84
N LYS A 337 -13.52 -7.74 18.12
CA LYS A 337 -13.94 -8.29 16.82
C LYS A 337 -13.36 -7.53 15.62
N SER A 338 -13.10 -8.24 14.53
CA SER A 338 -12.59 -7.68 13.29
C SER A 338 -13.28 -8.22 12.03
N SER A 339 -13.04 -7.55 10.90
CA SER A 339 -13.24 -8.13 9.57
C SER A 339 -12.21 -9.23 9.28
N TRP A 340 -12.40 -9.94 8.17
CA TRP A 340 -11.48 -11.01 7.74
C TRP A 340 -10.04 -10.51 7.51
N ALA A 341 -9.88 -9.24 7.14
CA ALA A 341 -8.59 -8.59 6.91
C ALA A 341 -7.99 -7.97 8.18
N GLY A 342 -8.60 -8.19 9.35
CA GLY A 342 -8.11 -7.67 10.63
C GLY A 342 -8.47 -6.22 10.94
N ALA A 343 -9.43 -5.62 10.23
CA ALA A 343 -9.92 -4.28 10.52
C ALA A 343 -10.95 -4.31 11.67
N LEU A 344 -10.73 -3.49 12.69
CA LEU A 344 -11.27 -3.58 14.04
C LEU A 344 -12.49 -2.71 14.27
N GLY A 345 -13.45 -3.27 14.98
CA GLY A 345 -14.58 -2.56 15.56
C GLY A 345 -15.47 -1.85 14.54
N GLN A 346 -16.36 -1.03 15.07
CA GLN A 346 -17.28 -0.26 14.23
C GLN A 346 -16.61 0.73 13.24
N PRO A 347 -15.43 1.33 13.52
CA PRO A 347 -14.75 2.21 12.57
C PRO A 347 -13.87 1.46 11.56
N GLN A 348 -13.78 0.12 11.62
CA GLN A 348 -12.92 -0.70 10.76
C GLN A 348 -11.44 -0.26 10.76
N PHE A 349 -10.89 0.08 11.93
CA PHE A 349 -9.49 0.48 12.04
C PHE A 349 -8.54 -0.71 11.93
N MET A 350 -7.47 -0.59 11.15
CA MET A 350 -6.34 -1.52 11.31
C MET A 350 -5.76 -1.40 12.74
N PRO A 351 -5.13 -2.45 13.30
CA PRO A 351 -4.61 -2.40 14.68
C PRO A 351 -3.66 -1.22 14.95
N THR A 352 -2.83 -0.86 13.97
CA THR A 352 -1.94 0.31 14.05
C THR A 352 -2.71 1.64 14.04
N SER A 353 -3.86 1.70 13.37
CA SER A 353 -4.77 2.85 13.40
C SER A 353 -5.48 2.93 14.75
N PHE A 354 -5.92 1.81 15.32
CA PHE A 354 -6.50 1.78 16.66
C PHE A 354 -5.52 2.35 17.70
N LEU A 355 -4.29 1.83 17.74
CA LEU A 355 -3.26 2.29 18.68
C LEU A 355 -2.95 3.80 18.59
N LYS A 356 -3.09 4.38 17.40
CA LYS A 356 -2.78 5.80 17.17
C LYS A 356 -3.98 6.73 17.32
N HIS A 357 -5.18 6.23 17.05
CA HIS A 357 -6.34 7.08 16.79
C HIS A 357 -7.55 6.77 17.65
N ALA A 358 -7.62 5.60 18.29
CA ALA A 358 -8.71 5.28 19.20
C ALA A 358 -8.69 6.21 20.41
N VAL A 359 -9.87 6.69 20.79
CA VAL A 359 -10.05 7.68 21.86
C VAL A 359 -11.07 7.15 22.85
N ASP A 360 -10.69 7.12 24.12
CA ASP A 360 -11.60 7.04 25.27
C ASP A 360 -12.22 8.43 25.43
N PHE A 361 -13.48 8.55 24.99
CA PHE A 361 -14.20 9.81 24.96
C PHE A 361 -15.23 9.92 26.08
N ASP A 362 -15.78 8.80 26.56
CA ASP A 362 -16.68 8.77 27.71
C ASP A 362 -15.95 8.79 29.07
N GLY A 363 -14.64 8.53 29.08
CA GLY A 363 -13.75 8.68 30.23
C GLY A 363 -13.73 7.47 31.16
N ASP A 364 -14.15 6.29 30.70
CA ASP A 364 -14.18 5.07 31.49
C ASP A 364 -12.80 4.37 31.63
N GLY A 365 -11.79 4.90 30.94
CA GLY A 365 -10.42 4.42 30.92
C GLY A 365 -10.09 3.50 29.73
N ARG A 366 -11.02 3.27 28.79
CA ARG A 366 -10.84 2.36 27.65
C ARG A 366 -11.39 2.95 26.35
N PRO A 367 -10.64 2.95 25.25
CA PRO A 367 -11.16 3.37 23.94
C PRO A 367 -11.95 2.23 23.28
N ASP A 368 -13.20 1.99 23.71
CA ASP A 368 -14.05 0.89 23.22
C ASP A 368 -14.71 1.24 21.86
N ILE A 369 -13.96 1.00 20.78
CA ILE A 369 -14.47 1.17 19.40
C ILE A 369 -15.43 0.06 18.93
N TRP A 370 -15.84 -0.86 19.81
CA TRP A 370 -16.79 -1.93 19.52
C TRP A 370 -18.18 -1.62 20.05
N ASN A 371 -18.29 -1.10 21.28
CA ASN A 371 -19.58 -0.91 21.94
C ASN A 371 -19.83 0.52 22.44
N SER A 372 -18.79 1.34 22.64
CA SER A 372 -18.98 2.74 23.03
C SER A 372 -19.18 3.62 21.80
N THR A 373 -20.43 4.06 21.58
CA THR A 373 -20.74 5.01 20.50
C THR A 373 -19.94 6.32 20.62
N PRO A 374 -19.79 6.92 21.82
CA PRO A 374 -18.90 8.08 21.99
C PRO A 374 -17.47 7.85 21.51
N ASP A 375 -16.87 6.69 21.85
CA ASP A 375 -15.50 6.37 21.46
C ASP A 375 -15.36 6.11 19.97
N VAL A 376 -16.31 5.39 19.36
CA VAL A 376 -16.35 5.16 17.91
C VAL A 376 -16.36 6.50 17.17
N LEU A 377 -17.29 7.39 17.53
CA LEU A 377 -17.44 8.69 16.87
C LEU A 377 -16.20 9.57 17.05
N ALA A 378 -15.65 9.62 18.28
CA ALA A 378 -14.48 10.42 18.60
C ALA A 378 -13.20 9.89 17.93
N SER A 379 -13.07 8.57 17.81
CA SER A 379 -11.93 7.91 17.18
C SER A 379 -11.89 8.20 15.67
N ILE A 380 -13.04 8.16 14.99
CA ILE A 380 -13.15 8.55 13.57
C ILE A 380 -12.75 10.03 13.39
N ALA A 381 -13.26 10.92 14.25
CA ALA A 381 -12.91 12.34 14.17
C ALA A 381 -11.43 12.59 14.42
N ASN A 382 -10.85 11.93 15.43
CA ASN A 382 -9.43 12.02 15.77
C ASN A 382 -8.54 11.51 14.62
N TYR A 383 -8.94 10.43 13.95
CA TYR A 383 -8.27 9.95 12.74
C TYR A 383 -8.21 11.04 11.66
N LEU A 384 -9.34 11.66 11.33
CA LEU A 384 -9.38 12.71 10.31
C LEU A 384 -8.52 13.93 10.69
N VAL A 385 -8.52 14.32 11.97
CA VAL A 385 -7.66 15.40 12.46
C VAL A 385 -6.18 15.04 12.34
N HIS A 386 -5.79 13.81 12.70
CA HIS A 386 -4.41 13.34 12.59
C HIS A 386 -3.88 13.46 11.15
N TYR A 387 -4.72 13.14 10.17
CA TYR A 387 -4.38 13.23 8.75
C TYR A 387 -4.57 14.63 8.15
N GLY A 388 -4.93 15.63 8.96
CA GLY A 388 -4.90 17.04 8.58
C GLY A 388 -6.23 17.65 8.18
N TRP A 389 -7.35 17.18 8.75
CA TRP A 389 -8.65 17.81 8.57
C TRP A 389 -8.60 19.33 8.84
N VAL A 390 -9.05 20.11 7.86
CA VAL A 390 -9.09 21.58 7.92
C VAL A 390 -10.45 22.00 8.48
N ARG A 391 -10.45 22.47 9.73
CA ARG A 391 -11.64 22.96 10.42
C ARG A 391 -12.34 24.07 9.64
N GLY A 392 -13.68 24.02 9.61
CA GLY A 392 -14.52 25.04 8.98
C GLY A 392 -14.55 24.98 7.45
N ARG A 393 -13.87 23.99 6.85
CA ARG A 393 -13.82 23.81 5.40
C ARG A 393 -14.59 22.54 5.00
N GLY A 394 -15.47 22.63 4.00
CA GLY A 394 -16.20 21.47 3.47
C GLY A 394 -15.29 20.51 2.70
N TRP A 395 -15.77 19.30 2.40
CA TRP A 395 -15.02 18.31 1.60
C TRP A 395 -14.91 18.72 0.12
N GLY A 396 -15.96 19.35 -0.42
CA GLY A 396 -16.03 19.73 -1.83
C GLY A 396 -17.41 20.22 -2.23
N VAL A 397 -17.57 20.55 -3.52
CA VAL A 397 -18.83 20.98 -4.11
C VAL A 397 -18.93 20.51 -5.55
N GLU A 398 -20.11 20.06 -5.96
CA GLU A 398 -20.41 19.70 -7.34
C GLU A 398 -20.40 20.94 -8.23
N VAL A 399 -19.80 20.82 -9.42
CA VAL A 399 -19.61 21.91 -10.36
C VAL A 399 -19.95 21.52 -11.78
N THR A 400 -20.31 22.51 -12.58
CA THR A 400 -20.31 22.43 -14.04
C THR A 400 -18.94 22.85 -14.57
N VAL A 401 -18.38 22.03 -15.47
CA VAL A 401 -17.07 22.27 -16.07
C VAL A 401 -17.25 22.49 -17.58
N PRO A 402 -17.03 23.71 -18.10
CA PRO A 402 -17.23 23.99 -19.53
C PRO A 402 -16.25 23.18 -20.40
N ALA A 403 -16.60 22.96 -21.66
CA ALA A 403 -15.78 22.19 -22.61
C ALA A 403 -14.40 22.82 -22.84
N SER A 404 -14.28 24.14 -22.67
CA SER A 404 -13.02 24.89 -22.78
C SER A 404 -12.00 24.56 -21.68
N VAL A 405 -12.44 24.01 -20.55
CA VAL A 405 -11.56 23.63 -19.45
C VAL A 405 -11.11 22.18 -19.63
N SER A 406 -9.81 21.93 -19.70
CA SER A 406 -9.33 20.55 -19.86
C SER A 406 -9.64 19.69 -18.62
N CYS A 407 -10.20 18.49 -18.82
CA CYS A 407 -10.39 17.50 -17.75
C CYS A 407 -9.04 16.96 -17.23
N ALA A 408 -7.94 17.11 -17.99
CA ALA A 408 -6.60 16.75 -17.55
C ALA A 408 -6.03 17.67 -16.45
N LEU A 409 -6.80 18.68 -16.02
CA LEU A 409 -6.47 19.48 -14.84
C LEU A 409 -6.94 18.83 -13.53
N GLU A 410 -7.55 17.64 -13.60
CA GLU A 410 -7.93 16.83 -12.44
C GLU A 410 -6.71 16.45 -11.59
N GLY A 411 -6.85 16.44 -10.25
CA GLY A 411 -5.93 15.80 -9.30
C GLY A 411 -5.32 16.75 -8.25
N PRO A 412 -4.72 16.20 -7.17
CA PRO A 412 -4.24 16.96 -6.01
C PRO A 412 -3.01 17.83 -6.31
N ASP A 413 -2.23 17.47 -7.33
CA ASP A 413 -1.04 18.17 -7.78
C ASP A 413 -1.33 19.26 -8.83
N GLN A 414 -2.61 19.47 -9.18
CA GLN A 414 -3.08 20.50 -10.13
C GLN A 414 -3.95 21.57 -9.47
N GLY A 415 -3.89 21.68 -8.14
CA GLY A 415 -4.64 22.64 -7.34
C GLY A 415 -4.52 24.09 -7.84
N LYS A 416 -5.64 24.82 -7.75
CA LYS A 416 -5.72 26.25 -8.07
C LYS A 416 -6.57 26.96 -7.04
N LYS A 417 -6.49 28.29 -6.98
CA LYS A 417 -7.46 29.05 -6.19
C LYS A 417 -8.85 28.84 -6.78
N ILE A 418 -9.88 28.77 -5.94
CA ILE A 418 -11.26 28.65 -6.42
C ILE A 418 -11.63 29.83 -7.34
N SER A 419 -11.11 31.04 -7.08
CA SER A 419 -11.26 32.19 -7.99
C SER A 419 -10.75 31.92 -9.41
N ASP A 420 -9.67 31.15 -9.54
CA ASP A 420 -9.06 30.86 -10.84
C ASP A 420 -9.92 29.84 -11.60
N TRP A 421 -10.48 28.84 -10.91
CA TRP A 421 -11.47 27.93 -11.48
C TRP A 421 -12.73 28.67 -11.95
N VAL A 422 -13.23 29.60 -11.15
CA VAL A 422 -14.38 30.44 -11.50
C VAL A 422 -14.07 31.31 -12.72
N ALA A 423 -12.88 31.91 -12.79
CA ALA A 423 -12.44 32.68 -13.96
C ALA A 423 -12.33 31.84 -15.24
N MET A 424 -12.06 30.53 -15.09
CA MET A 424 -12.08 29.56 -16.20
C MET A 424 -13.51 29.13 -16.60
N GLY A 425 -14.54 29.62 -15.91
CA GLY A 425 -15.95 29.36 -16.20
C GLY A 425 -16.56 28.20 -15.41
N ILE A 426 -15.84 27.60 -14.45
CA ILE A 426 -16.41 26.60 -13.54
C ILE A 426 -17.42 27.27 -12.61
N ARG A 427 -18.61 26.69 -12.46
CA ARG A 427 -19.68 27.19 -11.58
C ARG A 427 -20.21 26.05 -10.72
N ARG A 428 -20.71 26.34 -9.52
CA ARG A 428 -21.40 25.34 -8.71
C ARG A 428 -22.62 24.81 -9.47
N ALA A 429 -22.88 23.51 -9.34
CA ALA A 429 -23.98 22.86 -10.04
C ALA A 429 -25.37 23.35 -9.56
N ASP A 430 -25.45 23.85 -8.32
CA ASP A 430 -26.65 24.47 -7.76
C ASP A 430 -26.83 25.95 -8.14
N ASN A 431 -26.02 26.47 -9.07
CA ASN A 431 -25.99 27.86 -9.52
C ASN A 431 -25.72 28.92 -8.43
N LYS A 432 -25.37 28.51 -7.20
CA LYS A 432 -24.98 29.45 -6.15
C LYS A 432 -23.53 29.93 -6.36
N ALA A 433 -23.20 31.07 -5.78
CA ALA A 433 -21.80 31.52 -5.73
C ALA A 433 -20.97 30.62 -4.80
N PHE A 434 -19.68 30.47 -5.09
CA PHE A 434 -18.73 29.97 -4.09
C PHE A 434 -18.67 30.94 -2.90
N GLN A 435 -18.46 30.42 -1.70
CA GLN A 435 -18.34 31.27 -0.52
C GLN A 435 -17.15 32.23 -0.68
N ALA A 436 -17.34 33.51 -0.32
CA ALA A 436 -16.31 34.53 -0.51
C ALA A 436 -15.00 34.20 0.23
N SER A 437 -15.10 33.58 1.40
CA SER A 437 -13.96 33.08 2.20
C SER A 437 -13.15 32.00 1.46
N GLU A 438 -13.80 31.20 0.62
CA GLU A 438 -13.19 30.07 -0.09
C GLU A 438 -12.53 30.47 -1.42
N LEU A 439 -12.86 31.64 -2.00
CA LEU A 439 -12.35 32.05 -3.31
C LEU A 439 -10.82 32.09 -3.40
N LYS A 440 -10.13 32.45 -2.30
CA LYS A 440 -8.66 32.50 -2.24
C LYS A 440 -8.04 31.17 -1.84
N ALA A 441 -8.83 30.22 -1.37
CA ALA A 441 -8.37 28.90 -0.94
C ALA A 441 -8.18 27.97 -2.14
N GLU A 442 -7.35 26.95 -1.95
CA GLU A 442 -7.06 25.96 -2.99
C GLU A 442 -8.21 24.97 -3.16
N GLY A 443 -8.70 24.84 -4.40
CA GLY A 443 -9.63 23.81 -4.83
C GLY A 443 -8.98 22.90 -5.87
N LEU A 444 -9.39 21.63 -5.87
CA LEU A 444 -8.84 20.56 -6.66
C LEU A 444 -9.96 20.01 -7.55
N LEU A 445 -9.74 19.95 -8.86
CA LEU A 445 -10.71 19.34 -9.77
C LEU A 445 -10.72 17.82 -9.55
N LEU A 446 -11.92 17.26 -9.41
CA LEU A 446 -12.19 15.83 -9.32
C LEU A 446 -13.26 15.46 -10.37
N MET A 447 -12.97 14.45 -11.19
CA MET A 447 -13.84 13.96 -12.26
C MET A 447 -13.80 12.42 -12.27
N PRO A 448 -14.54 11.75 -11.36
CA PRO A 448 -14.41 10.31 -11.10
C PRO A 448 -14.78 9.43 -12.30
N ALA A 449 -15.57 9.94 -13.25
CA ALA A 449 -15.88 9.31 -14.53
C ALA A 449 -15.40 10.16 -15.74
N GLY A 450 -14.37 10.99 -15.54
CA GLY A 450 -13.94 11.96 -16.54
C GLY A 450 -15.10 12.87 -16.97
N ARG A 451 -15.27 13.07 -18.29
CA ARG A 451 -16.38 13.84 -18.87
C ARG A 451 -17.73 13.11 -18.87
N SER A 452 -17.77 11.83 -18.50
CA SER A 452 -18.97 11.00 -18.49
C SER A 452 -19.68 10.98 -17.12
N GLY A 453 -19.47 11.96 -16.26
CA GLY A 453 -20.12 12.00 -14.95
C GLY A 453 -20.08 13.39 -14.29
N PRO A 454 -20.60 13.48 -13.06
CA PRO A 454 -20.53 14.72 -12.28
C PRO A 454 -19.07 15.09 -11.97
N ALA A 455 -18.82 16.39 -11.86
CA ALA A 455 -17.51 16.95 -11.57
C ALA A 455 -17.56 17.78 -10.29
N PHE A 456 -16.43 17.88 -9.61
CA PHE A 456 -16.35 18.53 -8.30
C PHE A 456 -15.12 19.42 -8.21
N ILE A 457 -15.26 20.53 -7.48
CA ILE A 457 -14.11 21.20 -6.88
C ILE A 457 -14.06 20.73 -5.43
N VAL A 458 -13.10 19.87 -5.13
CA VAL A 458 -12.86 19.33 -3.79
C VAL A 458 -11.79 20.12 -3.06
N THR A 459 -11.82 20.07 -1.73
CA THR A 459 -10.82 20.69 -0.87
C THR A 459 -9.82 19.64 -0.39
N PRO A 460 -8.75 20.02 0.34
CA PRO A 460 -7.87 19.06 1.01
C PRO A 460 -8.61 18.07 1.91
N ASN A 461 -9.77 18.42 2.48
CA ASN A 461 -10.54 17.52 3.33
C ASN A 461 -11.06 16.29 2.59
N PHE A 462 -11.30 16.37 1.28
CA PHE A 462 -11.59 15.17 0.47
C PHE A 462 -10.42 14.18 0.49
N TYR A 463 -9.19 14.67 0.40
CA TYR A 463 -8.00 13.81 0.45
C TYR A 463 -7.68 13.31 1.87
N VAL A 464 -8.17 13.98 2.90
CA VAL A 464 -8.17 13.48 4.28
C VAL A 464 -9.13 12.31 4.43
N ILE A 465 -10.35 12.40 3.88
CA ILE A 465 -11.31 11.27 3.85
C ILE A 465 -10.68 10.07 3.13
N LYS A 466 -9.97 10.31 2.02
CA LYS A 466 -9.26 9.25 1.30
C LYS A 466 -8.11 8.59 2.07
N GLN A 467 -7.64 9.15 3.17
CA GLN A 467 -6.68 8.44 4.03
C GLN A 467 -7.35 7.25 4.71
N TYR A 468 -8.66 7.36 4.99
CA TYR A 468 -9.46 6.30 5.59
C TYR A 468 -9.62 5.10 4.65
N ASN A 469 -9.89 5.38 3.37
CA ASN A 469 -9.88 4.40 2.27
C ASN A 469 -9.47 5.11 0.97
N ASN A 470 -8.39 4.64 0.34
CA ASN A 470 -7.75 5.31 -0.79
C ASN A 470 -8.50 5.09 -2.13
N SER A 471 -9.77 5.49 -2.18
CA SER A 471 -10.65 5.43 -3.36
C SER A 471 -11.35 6.78 -3.57
N ASP A 472 -11.32 7.29 -4.81
CA ASP A 472 -12.05 8.51 -5.16
C ASP A 472 -13.56 8.33 -4.99
N LEU A 473 -14.08 7.14 -5.32
CA LEU A 473 -15.50 6.81 -5.19
C LEU A 473 -15.92 6.72 -3.72
N TYR A 474 -15.06 6.13 -2.87
CA TYR A 474 -15.26 6.13 -1.43
C TYR A 474 -15.31 7.56 -0.88
N GLY A 475 -14.29 8.38 -1.16
CA GLY A 475 -14.24 9.76 -0.67
C GLY A 475 -15.46 10.57 -1.10
N LEU A 476 -15.90 10.38 -2.35
CA LEU A 476 -17.09 11.05 -2.88
C LEU A 476 -18.37 10.54 -2.23
N PHE A 477 -18.48 9.24 -1.95
CA PHE A 477 -19.61 8.66 -1.23
C PHE A 477 -19.76 9.26 0.15
N ILE A 478 -18.66 9.33 0.92
CA ILE A 478 -18.67 9.90 2.28
C ILE A 478 -19.11 11.36 2.23
N GLY A 479 -18.50 12.17 1.34
CA GLY A 479 -18.87 13.57 1.19
C GLY A 479 -20.33 13.77 0.78
N HIS A 480 -20.80 13.00 -0.20
CA HIS A 480 -22.17 13.07 -0.69
C HIS A 480 -23.20 12.59 0.34
N ALA A 481 -22.92 11.49 1.04
CA ALA A 481 -23.79 11.00 2.11
C ALA A 481 -23.86 11.98 3.28
N ALA A 482 -22.72 12.58 3.67
CA ALA A 482 -22.68 13.62 4.70
C ALA A 482 -23.52 14.85 4.31
N ASP A 483 -23.40 15.32 3.07
CA ASP A 483 -24.26 16.41 2.57
C ASP A 483 -25.75 16.03 2.61
N ARG A 484 -26.11 14.78 2.28
CA ARG A 484 -27.50 14.29 2.33
C ARG A 484 -28.04 14.10 3.73
N ILE A 485 -27.18 13.80 4.70
CA ILE A 485 -27.53 13.79 6.12
C ILE A 485 -27.83 15.23 6.57
N ALA A 486 -26.93 16.17 6.31
CA ALA A 486 -27.00 17.53 6.85
C ALA A 486 -28.01 18.46 6.13
N LYS A 487 -28.18 18.32 4.81
CA LYS A 487 -28.89 19.31 3.97
C LYS A 487 -30.15 18.76 3.30
N GLY A 488 -30.49 17.50 3.56
CA GLY A 488 -31.60 16.81 2.91
C GLY A 488 -31.15 15.98 1.71
N ASP A 489 -32.07 15.14 1.23
CA ASP A 489 -31.75 13.94 0.46
C ASP A 489 -31.56 14.16 -1.06
N ALA A 490 -30.89 15.24 -1.44
CA ALA A 490 -30.63 15.58 -2.84
C ALA A 490 -29.55 14.68 -3.46
N THR A 491 -29.80 14.22 -4.69
CA THR A 491 -28.83 13.47 -5.51
C THR A 491 -27.87 14.42 -6.23
N PHE A 492 -26.87 13.87 -6.93
CA PHE A 492 -26.06 14.67 -7.86
C PHE A 492 -26.93 15.39 -8.89
N ALA A 493 -26.53 16.59 -9.27
CA ALA A 493 -27.18 17.35 -10.33
C ALA A 493 -26.80 16.80 -11.72
N GLY A 494 -25.55 16.35 -11.90
CA GLY A 494 -25.06 15.67 -13.09
C GLY A 494 -25.41 14.18 -13.11
N GLY A 495 -25.78 13.67 -14.29
CA GLY A 495 -25.96 12.24 -14.53
C GLY A 495 -24.65 11.50 -14.78
N TRP A 496 -24.66 10.19 -14.53
CA TRP A 496 -23.58 9.30 -14.96
C TRP A 496 -23.87 8.82 -16.38
N GLY A 497 -22.94 9.09 -17.29
CA GLY A 497 -22.95 8.59 -18.65
C GLY A 497 -22.45 7.14 -18.75
N PRO A 498 -22.56 6.52 -19.94
CA PRO A 498 -22.06 5.17 -20.15
C PRO A 498 -20.54 5.19 -20.06
N VAL A 499 -20.01 4.50 -19.05
CA VAL A 499 -18.61 4.10 -19.02
C VAL A 499 -18.60 2.58 -19.23
N GLY A 500 -17.78 2.09 -20.15
CA GLY A 500 -17.78 0.67 -20.51
C GLY A 500 -17.34 -0.22 -19.34
N ASP A 501 -17.75 -1.49 -19.37
CA ASP A 501 -17.26 -2.51 -18.45
C ASP A 501 -15.85 -2.94 -18.89
N LEU A 502 -14.83 -2.36 -18.25
CA LEU A 502 -13.44 -2.74 -18.45
C LEU A 502 -12.98 -3.66 -17.32
N HIS A 503 -12.28 -4.73 -17.66
CA HIS A 503 -11.63 -5.53 -16.63
C HIS A 503 -10.42 -4.79 -16.05
N ARG A 504 -10.05 -5.15 -14.82
CA ARG A 504 -8.81 -4.67 -14.18
C ARG A 504 -7.58 -4.90 -15.08
N SER A 505 -7.54 -6.04 -15.77
CA SER A 505 -6.48 -6.39 -16.73
C SER A 505 -6.45 -5.46 -17.94
N ASP A 506 -7.60 -5.00 -18.43
CA ASP A 506 -7.68 -4.04 -19.53
C ASP A 506 -7.13 -2.67 -19.13
N ILE A 507 -7.47 -2.21 -17.92
CA ILE A 507 -6.96 -0.95 -17.38
C ILE A 507 -5.45 -1.03 -17.11
N ALA A 508 -4.96 -2.15 -16.57
CA ALA A 508 -3.53 -2.37 -16.35
C ALA A 508 -2.75 -2.37 -17.68
N ALA A 509 -3.28 -3.02 -18.72
CA ALA A 509 -2.69 -2.99 -20.06
C ALA A 509 -2.63 -1.57 -20.63
N LEU A 510 -3.71 -0.81 -20.49
CA LEU A 510 -3.77 0.60 -20.89
C LEU A 510 -2.73 1.45 -20.16
N GLN A 511 -2.59 1.27 -18.84
CA GLN A 511 -1.60 1.98 -18.01
C GLN A 511 -0.18 1.70 -18.50
N ARG A 512 0.21 0.43 -18.68
CA ARG A 512 1.55 0.06 -19.20
C ARG A 512 1.81 0.66 -20.57
N ALA A 513 0.81 0.68 -21.46
CA ALA A 513 0.93 1.28 -22.78
C ALA A 513 1.13 2.81 -22.72
N LEU A 514 0.49 3.49 -21.77
CA LEU A 514 0.69 4.92 -21.51
C LEU A 514 2.06 5.20 -20.89
N GLU A 515 2.51 4.40 -19.93
CA GLU A 515 3.85 4.49 -19.32
C GLU A 515 4.95 4.32 -20.38
N ALA A 516 4.83 3.32 -21.25
CA ALA A 516 5.74 3.09 -22.37
C ALA A 516 5.83 4.28 -23.35
N LYS A 517 4.80 5.14 -23.37
CA LYS A 517 4.75 6.37 -24.17
C LYS A 517 5.15 7.62 -23.37
N GLY A 518 5.61 7.46 -22.13
CA GLY A 518 6.12 8.52 -21.27
C GLY A 518 5.07 9.29 -20.47
N TYR A 519 3.86 8.75 -20.31
CA TYR A 519 2.81 9.36 -19.50
C TYR A 519 2.86 8.87 -18.05
N ASP A 520 2.64 9.76 -17.09
CA ASP A 520 2.56 9.42 -15.66
C ASP A 520 1.15 8.94 -15.31
N VAL A 521 0.99 7.62 -15.16
CA VAL A 521 -0.26 7.01 -14.69
C VAL A 521 -0.20 6.63 -13.19
N GLY A 522 0.91 6.93 -12.52
CA GLY A 522 1.22 6.42 -11.18
C GLY A 522 1.82 5.03 -11.26
N SER A 523 0.96 4.01 -11.24
CA SER A 523 1.32 2.60 -11.34
C SER A 523 0.32 1.86 -12.21
N ALA A 524 0.75 0.79 -12.89
CA ALA A 524 -0.13 -0.09 -13.67
C ALA A 524 -0.91 -1.10 -12.79
N ASP A 525 -1.65 -0.59 -11.81
CA ASP A 525 -2.41 -1.34 -10.79
C ASP A 525 -3.79 -1.85 -11.27
N GLY A 526 -4.22 -1.45 -12.47
CA GLY A 526 -5.53 -1.75 -13.03
C GLY A 526 -6.66 -0.87 -12.48
N LEU A 527 -6.34 0.21 -11.77
CA LEU A 527 -7.30 1.17 -11.23
C LEU A 527 -7.17 2.52 -11.95
N PRO A 528 -8.25 3.07 -12.53
CA PRO A 528 -8.17 4.29 -13.32
C PRO A 528 -8.23 5.51 -12.42
N GLY A 529 -7.23 5.69 -11.53
CA GLY A 529 -7.09 6.86 -10.65
C GLY A 529 -6.85 8.16 -11.42
N PHE A 530 -6.76 9.29 -10.70
CA PHE A 530 -6.65 10.62 -11.32
C PHE A 530 -5.46 10.76 -12.29
N LYS A 531 -4.32 10.10 -12.01
CA LYS A 531 -3.15 10.11 -12.90
C LYS A 531 -3.43 9.40 -14.21
N THR A 532 -4.03 8.20 -14.14
CA THR A 532 -4.49 7.46 -15.32
C THR A 532 -5.48 8.29 -16.14
N ARG A 533 -6.54 8.83 -15.51
CA ARG A 533 -7.56 9.67 -16.17
C ARG A 533 -6.97 10.92 -16.82
N ARG A 534 -6.07 11.61 -16.12
CA ARG A 534 -5.33 12.75 -16.66
C ARG A 534 -4.52 12.37 -17.89
N SER A 535 -3.71 11.32 -17.78
CA SER A 535 -2.83 10.85 -18.85
C SER A 535 -3.61 10.44 -20.08
N ILE A 536 -4.77 9.79 -19.90
CA ILE A 536 -5.73 9.52 -20.97
C ILE A 536 -6.16 10.82 -21.66
N GLY A 537 -6.58 11.83 -20.89
CA GLY A 537 -7.00 13.12 -21.44
C GLY A 537 -5.91 13.85 -22.23
N ILE A 538 -4.68 13.85 -21.71
CA ILE A 538 -3.53 14.46 -22.38
C ILE A 538 -3.23 13.71 -23.69
N TRP A 539 -3.21 12.37 -23.64
CA TRP A 539 -2.99 11.55 -24.82
C TRP A 539 -4.08 11.77 -25.87
N GLN A 540 -5.36 11.78 -25.48
CA GLN A 540 -6.49 12.03 -26.37
C GLN A 540 -6.35 13.38 -27.07
N ALA A 541 -6.11 14.45 -26.31
CA ALA A 541 -5.93 15.79 -26.86
C ALA A 541 -4.74 15.87 -27.84
N LYS A 542 -3.60 15.24 -27.48
CA LYS A 542 -2.41 15.21 -28.34
C LYS A 542 -2.66 14.48 -29.68
N ASN A 543 -3.61 13.55 -29.71
CA ASN A 543 -3.98 12.78 -30.88
C ASN A 543 -5.25 13.32 -31.58
N GLY A 544 -5.64 14.58 -31.31
CA GLY A 544 -6.80 15.20 -31.96
C GLY A 544 -8.15 14.59 -31.58
N LYS A 545 -8.21 13.82 -30.49
CA LYS A 545 -9.44 13.20 -29.99
C LYS A 545 -10.10 14.07 -28.91
N PRO A 546 -11.43 14.00 -28.75
CA PRO A 546 -12.09 14.55 -27.57
C PRO A 546 -11.48 13.98 -26.29
N ALA A 547 -11.03 14.86 -25.39
CA ALA A 547 -10.47 14.45 -24.10
C ALA A 547 -11.61 14.06 -23.14
N THR A 548 -11.92 12.77 -23.07
CA THR A 548 -12.89 12.21 -22.13
C THR A 548 -12.30 12.08 -20.73
N CYS A 549 -10.97 11.93 -20.61
CA CYS A 549 -10.26 11.64 -19.36
C CYS A 549 -10.80 10.39 -18.63
N PHE A 550 -11.31 9.41 -19.38
CA PHE A 550 -11.79 8.17 -18.82
C PHE A 550 -11.45 7.02 -19.76
N PRO A 551 -11.06 5.83 -19.26
CA PRO A 551 -10.78 4.70 -20.11
C PRO A 551 -12.05 4.15 -20.75
N ASP A 552 -11.95 3.70 -22.00
CA ASP A 552 -13.00 2.99 -22.71
C ASP A 552 -12.39 1.85 -23.55
N ALA A 553 -13.22 0.91 -23.99
CA ALA A 553 -12.76 -0.27 -24.72
C ALA A 553 -12.05 0.09 -26.04
N GLY A 554 -12.49 1.15 -26.71
CA GLY A 554 -11.86 1.64 -27.94
C GLY A 554 -10.46 2.21 -27.69
N LEU A 555 -10.27 2.91 -26.57
CA LEU A 555 -8.98 3.41 -26.14
C LEU A 555 -8.01 2.28 -25.77
N VAL A 556 -8.49 1.28 -25.02
CA VAL A 556 -7.70 0.09 -24.67
C VAL A 556 -7.21 -0.61 -25.94
N ALA A 557 -8.09 -0.83 -26.92
CA ALA A 557 -7.76 -1.50 -28.17
C ALA A 557 -6.78 -0.70 -29.07
N GLN A 558 -6.70 0.61 -28.90
CA GLN A 558 -5.77 1.47 -29.68
C GLN A 558 -4.39 1.61 -29.04
N LEU A 559 -4.30 1.38 -27.73
CA LEU A 559 -3.07 1.53 -26.96
C LEU A 559 -2.37 0.20 -26.69
N LYS A 560 -3.12 -0.91 -26.63
CA LYS A 560 -2.58 -2.26 -26.90
C LYS A 560 -2.02 -2.29 -28.32
#